data_AF-A0A377CDZ4-F1
#
_entry.id   AF-A0A377CDZ4-F1
#
_cell.length_a   1.000
_cell.length_b   1.000
_cell.length_c   1.000
_cell.angle_alpha   90.00
_cell.angle_beta   90.00
_cell.angle_gamma   90.00
#
_symmetry.space_group_name_H-M   'P 1'
#
loop_
_entity.id
_entity.type
_entity.pdbx_description
1 polymer ?
#
loop_
_entity_poly.entity_id
_entity_poly.type
_entity_poly.pdbx_seq_one_letter_code
_entity_poly.pdbx_strand_id
1 'polypeptide(L)'
;MLSAPLRQPGIVALREYLRQRPPACIRPLNQVDNLFILPVAECISLGWDSSRQTLDAQVISGEGEDNLLTLSLPASASAPYAVERMAALLQQTDDPVYLVSGFVSFVDGQLTLEPQVMMTKTRAWALDAETAPVVVSLPSASVLPVPSTAHQLLMRCQALLIQLLHNGWRYQEQSAISQAELLANDLTAVGFYRLAHVLAQFRNTESEARVEAMNNGVLLCEQLFPMLQQQG
;
A
#
# COMPACT_ATOMS: atom_id res chain seq x y z
N MET A 1 -11.44 7.75 30.67
CA MET A 1 -10.87 6.64 29.90
C MET A 1 -11.78 6.39 28.71
N LEU A 2 -11.30 6.52 27.47
CA LEU A 2 -12.09 6.15 26.29
C LEU A 2 -12.23 4.62 26.29
N SER A 3 -13.46 4.14 26.48
CA SER A 3 -13.81 2.72 26.44
C SER A 3 -13.85 2.22 25.01
N ALA A 4 -13.64 0.91 24.82
CA ALA A 4 -13.93 0.23 23.56
C ALA A 4 -15.33 0.63 23.07
N PRO A 5 -15.54 0.89 21.77
CA PRO A 5 -14.77 0.37 20.63
C PRO A 5 -13.73 1.33 20.01
N LEU A 6 -13.67 2.60 20.45
CA LEU A 6 -12.80 3.63 19.86
C LEU A 6 -11.32 3.40 20.16
N ARG A 7 -11.01 2.95 21.38
CA ARG A 7 -9.66 2.58 21.79
C ARG A 7 -9.52 1.07 21.75
N GLN A 8 -8.55 0.58 21.00
CA GLN A 8 -8.20 -0.84 20.95
C GLN A 8 -6.89 -1.06 21.73
N PRO A 9 -6.72 -2.21 22.40
CA PRO A 9 -5.51 -2.51 23.16
C PRO A 9 -4.29 -2.78 22.27
N GLY A 10 -4.50 -3.03 20.97
CA GLY A 10 -3.44 -3.29 19.99
C GLY A 10 -4.03 -3.63 18.62
N ILE A 11 -3.15 -3.84 17.64
CA ILE A 11 -3.54 -4.11 16.25
C ILE A 11 -4.25 -5.46 16.08
N VAL A 12 -3.86 -6.47 16.86
CA VAL A 12 -4.47 -7.81 16.82
C VAL A 12 -5.94 -7.75 17.23
N ALA A 13 -6.24 -7.08 18.35
CA ALA A 13 -7.61 -6.88 18.82
C ALA A 13 -8.46 -6.07 17.84
N LEU A 14 -7.87 -5.05 17.20
CA LEU A 14 -8.56 -4.29 16.15
C LEU A 14 -8.88 -5.17 14.94
N ARG A 15 -7.95 -6.04 14.51
CA ARG A 15 -8.16 -6.95 13.39
C ARG A 15 -9.29 -7.94 13.67
N GLU A 16 -9.32 -8.51 14.88
CA GLU A 16 -10.41 -9.37 15.33
C GLU A 16 -11.76 -8.63 15.36
N TYR A 17 -11.78 -7.42 15.92
CA TYR A 17 -12.97 -6.58 15.96
C TYR A 17 -13.51 -6.29 14.55
N LEU A 18 -12.63 -5.95 13.61
CA LEU A 18 -13.02 -5.66 12.22
C LEU A 18 -13.52 -6.91 11.49
N ARG A 19 -12.97 -8.11 11.77
CA ARG A 19 -13.45 -9.38 11.22
C ARG A 19 -14.86 -9.74 11.69
N GLN A 20 -15.21 -9.40 12.92
CA GLN A 20 -16.54 -9.65 13.49
C GLN A 20 -17.59 -8.63 13.03
N ARG A 21 -17.18 -7.57 12.34
CA ARG A 21 -18.05 -6.48 11.94
C ARG A 21 -18.96 -6.89 10.77
N PRO A 22 -20.24 -6.47 10.77
CA PRO A 22 -21.10 -6.63 9.62
C PRO A 22 -20.51 -5.98 8.35
N PRO A 23 -20.76 -6.55 7.15
CA PRO A 23 -20.38 -5.95 5.88
C PRO A 23 -20.80 -4.48 5.77
N ALA A 24 -19.99 -3.67 5.10
CA ALA A 24 -20.23 -2.22 5.00
C ALA A 24 -21.61 -1.87 4.42
N CYS A 25 -22.13 -2.69 3.49
CA CYS A 25 -23.42 -2.47 2.82
C CYS A 25 -24.66 -2.57 3.74
N ILE A 26 -24.52 -3.14 4.94
CA ILE A 26 -25.61 -3.26 5.92
C ILE A 26 -25.36 -2.44 7.18
N ARG A 27 -24.28 -1.65 7.23
CA ARG A 27 -23.96 -0.77 8.36
C ARG A 27 -24.61 0.60 8.19
N PRO A 28 -25.04 1.26 9.28
CA PRO A 28 -25.44 2.65 9.24
C PRO A 28 -24.27 3.52 8.74
N LEU A 29 -24.57 4.52 7.90
CA LEU A 29 -23.58 5.52 7.48
C LEU A 29 -23.14 6.33 8.70
N ASN A 30 -21.91 6.11 9.16
CA ASN A 30 -21.29 6.86 10.25
C ASN A 30 -19.94 7.40 9.78
N GLN A 31 -19.70 8.70 9.96
CA GLN A 31 -18.45 9.36 9.53
C GLN A 31 -17.24 8.90 10.35
N VAL A 32 -17.46 8.37 11.55
CA VAL A 32 -16.41 7.99 12.51
C VAL A 32 -16.22 6.46 12.55
N ASP A 33 -16.84 5.73 11.62
CA ASP A 33 -16.96 4.27 11.70
C ASP A 33 -15.62 3.54 11.65
N ASN A 34 -14.59 4.18 11.08
CA ASN A 34 -13.24 3.62 10.91
C ASN A 34 -12.16 4.39 11.69
N LEU A 35 -12.55 5.33 12.56
CA LEU A 35 -11.60 6.05 13.41
C LEU A 35 -11.29 5.21 14.66
N PHE A 36 -10.01 4.89 14.87
CA PHE A 36 -9.56 4.13 16.01
C PHE A 36 -8.32 4.74 16.65
N ILE A 37 -8.16 4.45 17.94
CA ILE A 37 -6.99 4.83 18.74
C ILE A 37 -6.23 3.56 19.11
N LEU A 38 -4.96 3.51 18.73
CA LEU A 38 -4.06 2.40 18.95
C LEU A 38 -2.84 2.84 19.78
N PRO A 39 -2.32 1.99 20.69
CA PRO A 39 -1.05 2.24 21.35
C PRO A 39 0.10 2.10 20.37
N VAL A 40 1.15 2.88 20.60
CA VAL A 40 2.42 2.81 19.88
C VAL A 40 3.49 2.53 20.92
N ALA A 41 4.22 1.42 20.76
CA ALA A 41 5.30 1.06 21.67
C ALA A 41 6.66 1.51 21.11
N GLU A 42 6.93 1.20 19.85
CA GLU A 42 8.20 1.46 19.20
C GLU A 42 7.99 1.64 17.68
N CYS A 43 8.81 2.50 17.06
CA CYS A 43 8.88 2.64 15.60
C CYS A 43 10.03 1.79 15.07
N ILE A 44 9.74 0.78 14.26
CA ILE A 44 10.73 -0.15 13.70
C ILE A 44 11.38 0.43 12.45
N SER A 45 10.58 1.02 11.58
CA SER A 45 11.05 1.59 10.31
C SER A 45 10.20 2.76 9.89
N LEU A 46 10.82 3.70 9.20
CA LEU A 46 10.20 4.93 8.69
C LEU A 46 10.79 5.24 7.31
N GLY A 47 9.95 5.64 6.37
CA GLY A 47 10.40 5.89 5.01
C GLY A 47 9.42 6.68 4.18
N TRP A 48 9.99 7.60 3.40
CA TRP A 48 9.27 8.41 2.44
C TRP A 48 9.27 7.74 1.06
N ASP A 49 8.07 7.52 0.53
CA ASP A 49 7.84 7.09 -0.84
C ASP A 49 7.55 8.32 -1.72
N SER A 50 8.57 8.78 -2.45
CA SER A 50 8.46 9.92 -3.36
C SER A 50 7.49 9.69 -4.52
N SER A 51 7.23 8.44 -4.90
CA SER A 51 6.33 8.12 -6.01
C SER A 51 4.87 8.25 -5.61
N ARG A 52 4.52 7.76 -4.41
CA ARG A 52 3.18 7.90 -3.82
C ARG A 52 3.01 9.19 -3.03
N GLN A 53 4.08 9.97 -2.87
CA GLN A 53 4.13 11.13 -1.98
C GLN A 53 3.56 10.80 -0.60
N THR A 54 4.01 9.70 -0.02
CA THR A 54 3.45 9.14 1.22
C THR A 54 4.58 8.78 2.19
N LEU A 55 4.39 9.09 3.46
CA LEU A 55 5.27 8.66 4.54
C LEU A 55 4.71 7.38 5.15
N ASP A 56 5.49 6.30 5.08
CA ASP A 56 5.13 5.02 5.67
C ASP A 56 6.02 4.73 6.89
N ALA A 57 5.42 4.19 7.94
CA ALA A 57 6.11 3.72 9.12
C ALA A 57 5.56 2.37 9.58
N GLN A 58 6.43 1.53 10.12
CA GLN A 58 6.03 0.32 10.84
C GLN A 58 6.26 0.53 12.32
N VAL A 59 5.21 0.32 13.11
CA VAL A 59 5.25 0.50 14.56
C VAL A 59 4.71 -0.72 15.28
N ILE A 60 5.21 -0.99 16.47
CA ILE A 60 4.69 -2.03 17.34
C ILE A 60 3.45 -1.49 18.06
N SER A 61 2.31 -2.18 17.95
CA SER A 61 1.03 -1.78 18.55
C SER A 61 0.41 -2.88 19.39
N GLY A 62 0.60 -2.76 20.72
CA GLY A 62 0.06 -3.69 21.71
C GLY A 62 0.88 -4.98 21.86
N GLU A 63 0.35 -5.90 22.66
CA GLU A 63 0.98 -7.20 22.94
C GLU A 63 0.46 -8.28 21.98
N GLY A 64 1.31 -9.26 21.64
CA GLY A 64 0.97 -10.42 20.82
C GLY A 64 1.95 -10.67 19.67
N GLU A 65 1.82 -11.83 19.03
CA GLU A 65 2.47 -12.11 17.75
C GLU A 65 1.74 -11.36 16.62
N ASP A 66 2.47 -10.88 15.61
CA ASP A 66 1.94 -10.07 14.50
C ASP A 66 1.28 -8.75 14.97
N ASN A 67 1.95 -8.06 15.89
CA ASN A 67 1.56 -6.77 16.45
C ASN A 67 2.12 -5.56 15.68
N LEU A 68 2.52 -5.77 14.42
CA LEU A 68 3.03 -4.74 13.54
C LEU A 68 1.86 -3.94 12.96
N LEU A 69 1.89 -2.62 13.15
CA LEU A 69 0.95 -1.67 12.57
C LEU A 69 1.67 -0.83 11.52
N THR A 70 1.09 -0.76 10.33
CA THR A 70 1.53 0.13 9.26
C THR A 70 0.83 1.47 9.41
N LEU A 71 1.61 2.54 9.58
CA LEU A 71 1.15 3.92 9.48
C LEU A 71 1.46 4.44 8.09
N SER A 72 0.49 5.07 7.42
CA SER A 72 0.68 5.61 6.08
C SER A 72 0.01 6.99 6.00
N LEU A 73 0.81 8.03 5.76
CA LEU A 73 0.35 9.41 5.71
C LEU A 73 0.68 10.04 4.35
N PRO A 74 -0.32 10.29 3.48
CA PRO A 74 -0.09 10.98 2.20
C PRO A 74 0.20 12.47 2.44
N ALA A 75 1.07 13.04 1.61
CA ALA A 75 1.26 14.48 1.60
C ALA A 75 0.00 15.19 1.07
N SER A 76 -0.41 16.23 1.77
CA SER A 76 -1.57 17.05 1.41
C SER A 76 -1.22 18.53 1.39
N ALA A 77 -1.73 19.24 0.39
CA ALA A 77 -1.59 20.70 0.31
C ALA A 77 -2.35 21.43 1.43
N SER A 78 -3.39 20.82 2.00
CA SER A 78 -4.14 21.39 3.14
C SER A 78 -3.40 21.26 4.46
N ALA A 79 -2.41 20.35 4.54
CA ALA A 79 -1.65 20.02 5.73
C ALA A 79 -0.15 19.90 5.37
N PRO A 80 0.50 21.01 4.97
CA PRO A 80 1.81 20.98 4.31
C PRO A 80 2.96 20.51 5.22
N TYR A 81 2.76 20.45 6.53
CA TYR A 81 3.79 20.04 7.50
C TYR A 81 3.47 18.73 8.21
N ALA A 82 2.37 18.06 7.84
CA ALA A 82 1.91 16.85 8.54
C ALA A 82 2.92 15.70 8.40
N VAL A 83 3.53 15.55 7.22
CA VAL A 83 4.53 14.51 6.92
C VAL A 83 5.79 14.70 7.76
N GLU A 84 6.40 15.89 7.71
CA GLU A 84 7.61 16.21 8.48
C GLU A 84 7.35 16.14 9.98
N ARG A 85 6.14 16.54 10.41
CA ARG A 85 5.73 16.42 11.81
C ARG A 85 5.64 14.96 12.24
N MET A 86 4.94 14.11 11.49
CA MET A 86 4.85 12.68 11.80
C MET A 86 6.24 12.05 11.86
N ALA A 87 7.11 12.34 10.88
CA ALA A 87 8.48 11.84 10.85
C ALA A 87 9.28 12.27 12.09
N ALA A 88 9.22 13.56 12.46
CA ALA A 88 9.90 14.05 13.66
C ALA A 88 9.36 13.42 14.95
N LEU A 89 8.04 13.23 15.05
CA LEU A 89 7.41 12.60 16.22
C LEU A 89 7.78 11.13 16.38
N LEU A 90 8.00 10.40 15.28
CA LEU A 90 8.43 9.01 15.32
C LEU A 90 9.93 8.84 15.57
N GLN A 91 10.75 9.86 15.26
CA GLN A 91 12.20 9.85 15.48
C GLN A 91 12.63 10.40 16.85
N GLN A 92 11.79 11.18 17.52
CA GLN A 92 12.13 11.77 18.82
C GLN A 92 12.25 10.71 19.93
N THR A 93 13.22 10.87 20.83
CA THR A 93 13.45 9.94 21.95
C THR A 93 12.99 10.49 23.30
N ASP A 94 12.96 11.81 23.47
CA ASP A 94 12.70 12.43 24.79
C ASP A 94 11.22 12.31 25.24
N ASP A 95 10.28 12.49 24.31
CA ASP A 95 8.85 12.35 24.56
C ASP A 95 8.19 11.49 23.45
N PRO A 96 8.40 10.16 23.47
CA PRO A 96 7.97 9.29 22.39
C PRO A 96 6.44 9.25 22.28
N VAL A 97 5.97 8.99 21.06
CA VAL A 97 4.54 8.77 20.79
C VAL A 97 4.09 7.47 21.45
N TYR A 98 3.03 7.53 22.24
CA TYR A 98 2.47 6.35 22.93
C TYR A 98 1.05 5.99 22.46
N LEU A 99 0.35 6.91 21.78
CA LEU A 99 -0.93 6.63 21.11
C LEU A 99 -0.98 7.30 19.75
N VAL A 100 -1.64 6.64 18.80
CA VAL A 100 -2.01 7.18 17.51
C VAL A 100 -3.50 7.02 17.29
N SER A 101 -4.15 8.07 16.80
CA SER A 101 -5.54 8.06 16.36
C SER A 101 -5.58 8.31 14.87
N GLY A 102 -6.39 7.53 14.16
CA GLY A 102 -6.47 7.64 12.71
C GLY A 102 -7.53 6.76 12.08
N PHE A 103 -7.67 6.91 10.77
CA PHE A 103 -8.60 6.10 9.99
C PHE A 103 -7.93 4.81 9.57
N VAL A 104 -8.66 3.71 9.72
CA VAL A 104 -8.15 2.38 9.43
C VAL A 104 -8.73 1.87 8.13
N SER A 105 -7.86 1.33 7.28
CA SER A 105 -8.20 0.72 6.00
C SER A 105 -7.39 -0.56 5.79
N PHE A 106 -7.85 -1.41 4.87
CA PHE A 106 -7.07 -2.55 4.42
C PHE A 106 -6.42 -2.21 3.08
N VAL A 107 -5.09 -2.27 3.01
CA VAL A 107 -4.30 -2.06 1.79
C VAL A 107 -3.47 -3.33 1.58
N ASP A 108 -3.66 -3.99 0.44
CA ASP A 108 -2.98 -5.25 0.10
C ASP A 108 -3.07 -6.32 1.21
N GLY A 109 -4.25 -6.47 1.81
CA GLY A 109 -4.50 -7.44 2.88
C GLY A 109 -3.98 -7.02 4.26
N GLN A 110 -3.17 -5.96 4.34
CA GLN A 110 -2.63 -5.43 5.58
C GLN A 110 -3.48 -4.31 6.16
N LEU A 111 -3.52 -4.25 7.48
CA LEU A 111 -4.24 -3.22 8.21
C LEU A 111 -3.37 -1.97 8.32
N THR A 112 -3.79 -0.92 7.64
CA THR A 112 -3.08 0.36 7.58
C THR A 112 -3.87 1.42 8.32
N LEU A 113 -3.18 2.27 9.08
CA LEU A 113 -3.76 3.41 9.77
C LEU A 113 -3.22 4.70 9.15
N GLU A 114 -4.13 5.58 8.72
CA GLU A 114 -3.83 6.94 8.32
C GLU A 114 -3.88 7.86 9.56
N PRO A 115 -2.72 8.33 10.07
CA PRO A 115 -2.67 9.07 11.31
C PRO A 115 -3.32 10.45 11.18
N GLN A 116 -4.18 10.80 12.14
CA GLN A 116 -4.80 12.12 12.26
C GLN A 116 -4.26 12.86 13.48
N VAL A 117 -4.13 12.13 14.59
CA VAL A 117 -3.59 12.66 15.84
C VAL A 117 -2.55 11.70 16.42
N MET A 118 -1.39 12.23 16.79
CA MET A 118 -0.35 11.48 17.50
C MET A 118 -0.21 12.05 18.91
N MET A 119 -0.14 11.21 19.93
CA MET A 119 -0.09 11.64 21.32
C MET A 119 1.23 11.23 21.97
N THR A 120 1.91 12.23 22.53
CA THR A 120 3.08 12.08 23.40
C THR A 120 2.66 12.37 24.83
N LYS A 121 3.52 12.10 25.83
CA LYS A 121 3.14 12.27 27.24
C LYS A 121 2.78 13.71 27.56
N THR A 122 3.40 14.66 26.86
CA THR A 122 3.20 16.10 27.11
C THR A 122 2.04 16.71 26.32
N ARG A 123 1.71 16.21 25.13
CA ARG A 123 0.67 16.79 24.29
C ARG A 123 0.10 15.85 23.22
N ALA A 124 -1.06 16.20 22.71
CA ALA A 124 -1.60 15.66 21.47
C ALA A 124 -1.21 16.57 20.28
N TRP A 125 -0.85 15.97 19.17
CA TRP A 125 -0.47 16.61 17.93
C TRP A 125 -1.50 16.27 16.86
N ALA A 126 -2.34 17.23 16.49
CA ALA A 126 -3.25 17.09 15.36
C ALA A 126 -2.50 17.46 14.09
N LEU A 127 -2.10 16.46 13.30
CA LEU A 127 -1.11 16.63 12.24
C LEU A 127 -1.51 17.69 11.21
N ASP A 128 -2.80 17.73 10.86
CA ASP A 128 -3.35 18.68 9.89
C ASP A 128 -3.50 20.11 10.42
N ALA A 129 -3.50 20.30 11.74
CA ALA A 129 -3.67 21.61 12.36
C ALA A 129 -2.34 22.30 12.71
N GLU A 130 -1.21 21.59 12.60
CA GLU A 130 0.10 22.15 12.91
C GLU A 130 0.58 23.06 11.76
N THR A 131 0.78 24.33 12.08
CA THR A 131 1.18 25.36 11.10
C THR A 131 2.67 25.71 11.16
N ALA A 132 3.38 25.22 12.19
CA ALA A 132 4.80 25.46 12.34
C ALA A 132 5.61 24.51 11.45
N PRO A 133 6.57 25.02 10.66
CA PRO A 133 7.43 24.17 9.86
C PRO A 133 8.31 23.29 10.76
N VAL A 134 8.55 22.06 10.30
CA VAL A 134 9.50 21.13 10.93
C VAL A 134 10.60 20.87 9.94
N VAL A 135 11.84 21.09 10.36
CA VAL A 135 13.00 20.73 9.55
C VAL A 135 13.46 19.36 10.01
N VAL A 136 13.08 18.32 9.27
CA VAL A 136 13.56 16.96 9.46
C VAL A 136 13.91 16.36 8.12
N SER A 137 15.02 15.63 8.05
CA SER A 137 15.38 14.87 6.85
C SER A 137 14.53 13.61 6.80
N LEU A 138 13.69 13.48 5.77
CA LEU A 138 12.89 12.28 5.57
C LEU A 138 13.79 11.14 5.06
N PRO A 139 13.84 10.00 5.76
CA PRO A 139 14.57 8.84 5.27
C PRO A 139 13.92 8.36 3.96
N SER A 140 14.67 8.33 2.88
CA SER A 140 14.19 7.77 1.61
C SER A 140 14.27 6.24 1.68
N ALA A 141 13.15 5.61 2.04
CA ALA A 141 13.05 4.15 2.16
C ALA A 141 11.62 3.72 1.81
N SER A 142 11.47 2.61 1.09
CA SER A 142 10.17 1.97 0.93
C SER A 142 9.96 1.03 2.12
N VAL A 143 9.03 1.39 3.01
CA VAL A 143 8.75 0.66 4.26
C VAL A 143 7.66 -0.39 4.09
N LEU A 144 6.86 -0.28 3.02
CA LEU A 144 5.92 -1.34 2.68
C LEU A 144 6.66 -2.62 2.28
N PRO A 145 6.08 -3.80 2.55
CA PRO A 145 6.67 -5.06 2.11
C PRO A 145 6.91 -5.01 0.61
N VAL A 146 8.14 -5.35 0.21
CA VAL A 146 8.51 -5.44 -1.20
C VAL A 146 7.48 -6.38 -1.86
N PRO A 147 6.77 -5.93 -2.91
CA PRO A 147 5.80 -6.78 -3.57
C PRO A 147 6.51 -8.07 -3.97
N SER A 148 5.86 -9.22 -3.72
CA SER A 148 6.43 -10.52 -4.05
C SER A 148 6.92 -10.53 -5.49
N THR A 149 7.95 -11.33 -5.80
CA THR A 149 8.49 -11.41 -7.17
C THR A 149 7.37 -11.67 -8.20
N ALA A 150 6.36 -12.45 -7.82
CA ALA A 150 5.15 -12.66 -8.61
C ALA A 150 4.36 -11.37 -8.88
N HIS A 151 4.10 -10.57 -7.84
CA HIS A 151 3.38 -9.30 -7.97
C HIS A 151 4.16 -8.28 -8.80
N GLN A 152 5.48 -8.19 -8.64
CA GLN A 152 6.34 -7.32 -9.45
C GLN A 152 6.29 -7.69 -10.94
N LEU A 153 6.30 -8.97 -11.26
CA LEU A 153 6.21 -9.43 -12.64
C LEU A 153 4.85 -9.14 -13.27
N LEU A 154 3.75 -9.28 -12.53
CA LEU A 154 2.42 -8.87 -13.01
C LEU A 154 2.33 -7.35 -13.24
N MET A 155 2.86 -6.54 -12.33
CA MET A 155 2.94 -5.08 -12.50
C MET A 155 3.72 -4.68 -13.77
N ARG A 156 4.88 -5.31 -14.00
CA ARG A 156 5.68 -5.10 -15.22
C ARG A 156 4.93 -5.55 -16.48
N CYS A 157 4.22 -6.68 -16.42
CA CYS A 157 3.40 -7.17 -17.53
C CYS A 157 2.25 -6.20 -17.86
N GLN A 158 1.54 -5.71 -16.84
CA GLN A 158 0.46 -4.74 -17.03
C GLN A 158 0.98 -3.43 -17.62
N ALA A 159 2.10 -2.91 -17.13
CA ALA A 159 2.72 -1.71 -17.67
C ALA A 159 3.08 -1.86 -19.16
N LEU A 160 3.63 -3.01 -19.57
CA LEU A 160 3.92 -3.31 -20.97
C LEU A 160 2.63 -3.33 -21.82
N LEU A 161 1.59 -4.01 -21.36
CA LEU A 161 0.31 -4.08 -22.07
C LEU A 161 -0.33 -2.69 -22.23
N ILE A 162 -0.32 -1.88 -21.17
CA ILE A 162 -0.78 -0.48 -21.19
C ILE A 162 0.02 0.31 -22.24
N GLN A 163 1.35 0.22 -22.21
CA GLN A 163 2.20 0.93 -23.18
C GLN A 163 1.89 0.53 -24.63
N LEU A 164 1.67 -0.76 -24.88
CA LEU A 164 1.37 -1.25 -26.23
C LEU A 164 -0.02 -0.83 -26.72
N LEU A 165 -1.01 -0.80 -25.83
CA LEU A 165 -2.36 -0.33 -26.13
C LEU A 165 -2.39 1.18 -26.40
N HIS A 166 -1.62 1.98 -25.65
CA HIS A 166 -1.61 3.44 -25.78
C HIS A 166 -0.78 3.93 -26.98
N ASN A 167 0.41 3.36 -27.18
CA ASN A 167 1.34 3.84 -28.22
C ASN A 167 1.11 3.17 -29.58
N GLY A 168 0.33 2.08 -29.59
CA GLY A 168 0.10 1.27 -30.77
C GLY A 168 1.33 0.43 -31.15
N TRP A 169 1.06 -0.74 -31.69
CA TRP A 169 2.09 -1.74 -32.01
C TRP A 169 3.09 -1.27 -33.10
N ARG A 170 2.63 -0.47 -34.07
CA ARG A 170 3.38 -0.13 -35.31
C ARG A 170 4.68 0.65 -35.10
N TYR A 171 4.85 1.36 -33.97
CA TYR A 171 6.01 2.21 -33.75
C TYR A 171 7.07 1.57 -32.83
N GLN A 172 6.79 0.42 -32.22
CA GLN A 172 7.66 -0.18 -31.20
C GLN A 172 7.85 -1.70 -31.35
N GLU A 173 7.51 -2.30 -32.50
CA GLU A 173 7.46 -3.77 -32.67
C GLU A 173 8.68 -4.51 -32.09
N GLN A 174 9.90 -4.11 -32.46
CA GLN A 174 11.11 -4.85 -32.05
C GLN A 174 11.41 -4.74 -30.56
N SER A 175 11.22 -3.56 -29.97
CA SER A 175 11.44 -3.31 -28.54
C SER A 175 10.38 -4.01 -27.70
N ALA A 176 9.11 -3.90 -28.13
CA ALA A 176 7.96 -4.56 -27.52
C ALA A 176 8.09 -6.08 -27.51
N ILE A 177 8.50 -6.68 -28.64
CA ILE A 177 8.72 -8.13 -28.74
C ILE A 177 9.82 -8.57 -27.80
N SER A 178 10.95 -7.85 -27.78
CA SER A 178 12.08 -8.19 -26.90
C SER A 178 11.70 -8.12 -25.42
N GLN A 179 10.94 -7.09 -25.02
CA GLN A 179 10.44 -6.94 -23.65
C GLN A 179 9.39 -8.01 -23.29
N ALA A 180 8.49 -8.34 -24.22
CA ALA A 180 7.50 -9.40 -24.03
C ALA A 180 8.16 -10.78 -23.87
N GLU A 181 9.21 -11.08 -24.64
CA GLU A 181 9.96 -12.33 -24.54
C GLU A 181 10.71 -12.46 -23.21
N LEU A 182 11.40 -11.39 -22.77
CA LEU A 182 12.05 -11.36 -21.47
C LEU A 182 11.04 -11.56 -20.33
N LEU A 183 9.91 -10.85 -20.37
CA LEU A 183 8.84 -11.02 -19.39
C LEU A 183 8.22 -12.42 -19.43
N ALA A 184 8.02 -13.01 -20.60
CA ALA A 184 7.50 -14.37 -20.73
C ALA A 184 8.42 -15.40 -20.06
N ASN A 185 9.75 -15.26 -20.20
CA ASN A 185 10.72 -16.13 -19.54
C ASN A 185 10.66 -15.96 -18.01
N ASP A 186 10.65 -14.73 -17.52
CA ASP A 186 10.54 -14.43 -16.08
C ASP A 186 9.23 -14.98 -15.49
N LEU A 187 8.11 -14.80 -16.19
CA LEU A 187 6.79 -15.30 -15.79
C LEU A 187 6.73 -16.83 -15.76
N THR A 188 7.40 -17.49 -16.72
CA THR A 188 7.49 -18.96 -16.76
C THR A 188 8.25 -19.50 -15.55
N ALA A 189 9.32 -18.82 -15.14
CA ALA A 189 10.12 -19.20 -13.97
C ALA A 189 9.34 -19.12 -12.66
N VAL A 190 8.37 -18.20 -12.56
CA VAL A 190 7.50 -18.01 -11.38
C VAL A 190 6.19 -18.82 -11.47
N GLY A 191 5.94 -19.50 -12.59
CA GLY A 191 4.80 -20.41 -12.77
C GLY A 191 3.56 -19.80 -13.45
N PHE A 192 3.65 -18.58 -13.98
CA PHE A 192 2.58 -17.93 -14.76
C PHE A 192 2.55 -18.40 -16.22
N TYR A 193 2.47 -19.70 -16.46
CA TYR A 193 2.60 -20.31 -17.79
C TYR A 193 1.61 -19.77 -18.82
N ARG A 194 0.37 -19.50 -18.41
CA ARG A 194 -0.66 -19.00 -19.32
C ARG A 194 -0.40 -17.56 -19.76
N LEU A 195 0.05 -16.71 -18.84
CA LEU A 195 0.42 -15.32 -19.14
C LEU A 195 1.67 -15.27 -20.03
N ALA A 196 2.68 -16.07 -19.69
CA ALA A 196 3.89 -16.21 -20.48
C ALA A 196 3.61 -16.69 -21.92
N HIS A 197 2.71 -17.66 -22.08
CA HIS A 197 2.32 -18.16 -23.39
C HIS A 197 1.65 -17.07 -24.24
N VAL A 198 0.75 -16.28 -23.67
CA VAL A 198 0.07 -15.18 -24.36
C VAL A 198 1.07 -14.11 -24.82
N LEU A 199 2.03 -13.73 -23.97
CA LEU A 199 3.08 -12.77 -24.34
C LEU A 199 4.01 -13.30 -25.44
N ALA A 200 4.37 -14.59 -25.38
CA ALA A 200 5.22 -15.22 -26.38
C ALA A 200 4.55 -15.30 -27.77
N GLN A 201 3.21 -15.29 -27.82
CA GLN A 201 2.47 -15.27 -29.08
C GLN A 201 2.62 -13.95 -29.83
N PHE A 202 2.93 -12.83 -29.16
CA PHE A 202 2.96 -11.51 -29.79
C PHE A 202 3.86 -11.42 -31.03
N ARG A 203 4.97 -12.18 -31.05
CA ARG A 203 5.89 -12.26 -32.18
C ARG A 203 5.28 -12.92 -33.43
N ASN A 204 4.45 -13.93 -33.25
CA ASN A 204 4.04 -14.84 -34.32
C ASN A 204 2.61 -14.60 -34.83
N THR A 205 1.90 -13.64 -34.24
CA THR A 205 0.47 -13.47 -34.49
C THR A 205 0.19 -12.29 -35.43
N GLU A 206 -0.73 -12.48 -36.38
CA GLU A 206 -1.22 -11.42 -37.27
C GLU A 206 -2.00 -10.32 -36.51
N SER A 207 -2.25 -9.18 -37.16
CA SER A 207 -2.76 -7.97 -36.51
C SER A 207 -4.05 -8.18 -35.70
N GLU A 208 -5.01 -8.97 -36.17
CA GLU A 208 -6.28 -9.21 -35.45
C GLU A 208 -6.08 -10.15 -34.25
N ALA A 209 -5.43 -11.28 -34.47
CA ALA A 209 -5.17 -12.25 -33.40
C ALA A 209 -4.18 -11.70 -32.35
N ARG A 210 -3.36 -10.70 -32.69
CA ARG A 210 -2.50 -9.99 -31.73
C ARG A 210 -3.31 -9.11 -30.79
N VAL A 211 -4.34 -8.42 -31.28
CA VAL A 211 -5.28 -7.66 -30.44
C VAL A 211 -6.01 -8.58 -29.48
N GLU A 212 -6.44 -9.76 -29.96
CA GLU A 212 -7.06 -10.77 -29.10
C GLU A 212 -6.08 -11.28 -28.02
N ALA A 213 -4.83 -11.56 -28.37
CA ALA A 213 -3.79 -11.95 -27.41
C ALA A 213 -3.55 -10.85 -26.36
N MET A 214 -3.51 -9.57 -26.76
CA MET A 214 -3.36 -8.45 -25.83
C MET A 214 -4.55 -8.33 -24.88
N ASN A 215 -5.78 -8.43 -25.38
CA ASN A 215 -6.99 -8.42 -24.56
C ASN A 215 -7.01 -9.58 -23.56
N ASN A 216 -6.63 -10.79 -24.00
CA ASN A 216 -6.51 -11.95 -23.13
C ASN A 216 -5.42 -11.74 -22.06
N GLY A 217 -4.30 -11.12 -22.41
CA GLY A 217 -3.25 -10.76 -21.46
C GLY A 217 -3.73 -9.77 -20.40
N VAL A 218 -4.48 -8.73 -20.79
CA VAL A 218 -5.09 -7.77 -19.86
C VAL A 218 -6.06 -8.47 -18.92
N LEU A 219 -6.96 -9.29 -19.45
CA LEU A 219 -7.94 -10.02 -18.65
C LEU A 219 -7.29 -10.93 -17.61
N LEU A 220 -6.23 -11.64 -18.01
CA LEU A 220 -5.47 -12.51 -17.11
C LEU A 220 -4.76 -11.70 -16.02
N CYS A 221 -4.15 -10.56 -16.35
CA CYS A 221 -3.57 -9.66 -15.35
C CYS A 221 -4.63 -9.19 -14.35
N GLU A 222 -5.80 -8.72 -14.82
CA GLU A 222 -6.89 -8.25 -13.96
C GLU A 222 -7.41 -9.34 -13.01
N GLN A 223 -7.43 -10.60 -13.44
CA GLN A 223 -7.84 -11.72 -12.60
C GLN A 223 -6.76 -12.13 -11.57
N LEU A 224 -5.49 -12.04 -11.95
CA LEU A 224 -4.37 -12.50 -11.11
C LEU A 224 -3.99 -11.49 -10.01
N PHE A 225 -4.14 -10.18 -10.25
CA PHE A 225 -3.88 -9.15 -9.24
C PHE A 225 -4.64 -9.36 -7.91
N PRO A 226 -5.97 -9.51 -7.90
CA PRO A 226 -6.70 -9.72 -6.65
C PRO A 226 -6.38 -11.07 -5.99
N MET A 227 -5.98 -12.09 -6.77
CA MET A 227 -5.58 -13.39 -6.20
C MET A 227 -4.25 -13.32 -5.46
N LEU A 228 -3.28 -12.54 -5.96
CA LEU A 228 -2.01 -12.32 -5.25
C LEU A 228 -2.19 -11.44 -4.00
N GLN A 229 -3.19 -10.57 -3.97
CA GLN A 229 -3.53 -9.76 -2.79
C GLN A 229 -4.19 -10.57 -1.66
N GLN A 230 -4.74 -11.76 -1.94
CA GLN A 230 -5.35 -12.63 -0.93
C GLN A 230 -4.38 -13.64 -0.30
N GLN A 231 -3.15 -13.76 -0.81
CA GLN A 231 -2.15 -14.73 -0.36
C GLN A 231 -1.05 -14.15 0.54
N GLY A 232 -1.08 -12.84 0.81
CA GLY A 232 -0.21 -12.14 1.77
C GLY A 232 -0.98 -11.70 3.01
#